data_AF-A0A8T8C5C4-F1
#
_entry.id   AF-A0A8T8C5C4-F1
#
_cell.length_a   1.000
_cell.length_b   1.000
_cell.length_c   1.000
_cell.angle_alpha   90.00
_cell.angle_beta   90.00
_cell.angle_gamma   90.00
#
_symmetry.space_group_name_H-M   'P 1'
#
loop_
_entity.id
_entity.type
_entity.pdbx_description
1 polymer ?
#
loop_
_entity_poly.entity_id
_entity_poly.type
_entity_poly.pdbx_seq_one_letter_code
_entity_poly.pdbx_strand_id
1 'polypeptide(L)'
;MNRRFLNPETTDGLKASAYFRPSLDAPSSLARWGLWSTYFTKAMLEATFTDSKGIALEGGVLDFTLEFPVKEDKIEKRQISDSAGKIMHLIEFKGCEGGNYADDFVHYSNGKSTWSTRYEVGKYWAENVLLKDLADKSHEYWFGHICKRWLSNWSRD
;
A
#
# COMPACT_ATOMS: atom_id res chain seq x y z
N MET A 1 -11.26 9.03 -31.65
CA MET A 1 -10.31 9.18 -30.53
C MET A 1 -9.11 8.29 -30.82
N ASN A 2 -7.94 8.88 -31.06
CA ASN A 2 -6.69 8.14 -31.28
C ASN A 2 -6.21 7.57 -29.94
N ARG A 3 -6.35 6.26 -29.73
CA ARG A 3 -5.74 5.56 -28.59
C ARG A 3 -4.27 5.31 -28.94
N ARG A 4 -3.35 5.71 -28.06
CA ARG A 4 -1.93 5.35 -28.18
C ARG A 4 -1.67 4.19 -27.25
N PHE A 5 -1.44 3.03 -27.86
CA PHE A 5 -0.92 1.87 -27.16
C PHE A 5 0.56 2.07 -26.88
N LEU A 6 1.03 1.52 -25.77
CA LEU A 6 2.46 1.36 -25.50
C LEU A 6 3.11 0.55 -26.64
N ASN A 7 3.91 1.23 -27.47
CA ASN A 7 4.75 0.58 -28.46
C ASN A 7 6.14 0.36 -27.83
N PRO A 8 6.60 -0.89 -27.64
CA PRO A 8 7.88 -1.20 -27.00
C PRO A 8 9.11 -0.64 -27.72
N GLU A 9 8.98 -0.14 -28.95
CA GLU A 9 10.09 0.45 -29.73
C GLU A 9 10.30 1.96 -29.49
N THR A 10 9.43 2.63 -28.71
CA THR A 10 9.51 4.07 -28.41
C THR A 10 9.49 4.30 -26.89
N THR A 11 10.59 3.94 -26.23
CA THR A 11 10.73 3.91 -24.76
C THR A 11 11.29 5.21 -24.14
N ASP A 12 11.42 6.29 -24.92
CA ASP A 12 11.94 7.57 -24.42
C ASP A 12 11.00 8.24 -23.40
N GLY A 13 11.32 8.03 -22.12
CA GLY A 13 10.77 8.74 -20.96
C GLY A 13 9.47 8.20 -20.39
N LEU A 14 9.26 6.88 -20.49
CA LEU A 14 8.18 6.19 -19.79
C LEU A 14 8.34 6.32 -18.27
N LYS A 15 7.33 6.87 -17.61
CA LYS A 15 7.28 6.99 -16.14
C LYS A 15 6.14 6.15 -15.60
N ALA A 16 6.47 5.33 -14.60
CA ALA A 16 5.50 4.60 -13.79
C ALA A 16 5.67 5.05 -12.33
N SER A 17 4.60 5.56 -11.73
CA SER A 17 4.54 5.79 -10.29
C SER A 17 3.50 4.86 -9.70
N ALA A 18 3.85 4.14 -8.65
CA ALA A 18 2.95 3.26 -7.91
C ALA A 18 2.87 3.74 -6.45
N TYR A 19 1.64 3.83 -5.94
CA TYR A 19 1.35 4.17 -4.55
C TYR A 19 0.52 3.06 -3.93
N PHE A 20 0.88 2.70 -2.70
CA PHE A 20 0.15 1.71 -1.91
C PHE A 20 -0.49 2.40 -0.71
N ARG A 21 -1.81 2.48 -0.71
CA ARG A 21 -2.58 3.23 0.30
C ARG A 21 -3.40 2.29 1.19
N PRO A 22 -3.13 2.22 2.50
CA PRO A 22 -3.98 1.46 3.42
C PRO A 22 -5.44 1.92 3.36
N SER A 23 -6.38 0.98 3.26
CA SER A 23 -7.82 1.25 3.35
C SER A 23 -8.30 0.97 4.76
N LEU A 24 -8.78 2.00 5.47
CA LEU A 24 -9.34 1.87 6.82
C LEU A 24 -10.52 0.89 6.83
N ASP A 25 -10.32 -0.30 7.38
CA ASP A 25 -11.40 -1.21 7.74
C ASP A 25 -11.90 -0.81 9.15
N ALA A 26 -12.80 0.17 9.24
CA ALA A 26 -13.42 0.55 10.50
C ALA A 26 -14.85 -0.03 10.59
N PRO A 27 -15.14 -0.99 11.47
CA PRO A 27 -16.52 -1.30 11.83
C PRO A 27 -17.11 -0.09 12.57
N SER A 28 -18.06 0.58 11.91
CA SER A 28 -18.70 1.85 12.33
C SER A 28 -19.37 1.81 13.70
N SER A 29 -19.65 0.63 14.25
CA SER A 29 -20.34 0.44 15.54
C SER A 29 -19.42 0.51 16.77
N LEU A 30 -18.11 0.25 16.63
CA LEU A 30 -17.18 0.17 17.77
C LEU A 30 -16.46 1.49 18.09
N ALA A 31 -16.44 2.44 17.14
CA ALA A 31 -15.93 3.79 17.37
C ALA A 31 -16.65 4.52 18.52
N ARG A 32 -17.92 4.18 18.76
CA ARG A 32 -18.77 4.76 19.82
C ARG A 32 -18.37 4.36 21.24
N TRP A 33 -17.55 3.32 21.40
CA TRP A 33 -17.21 2.73 22.72
C TRP A 33 -15.72 2.75 23.07
N GLY A 34 -14.87 3.42 22.29
CA GLY A 34 -13.44 3.57 22.62
C GLY A 34 -12.59 2.29 22.48
N LEU A 35 -13.16 1.21 21.95
CA LEU A 35 -12.48 -0.07 21.71
C LEU A 35 -11.97 -0.14 20.27
N TRP A 36 -10.89 0.58 19.96
CA TRP A 36 -10.34 0.66 18.60
C TRP A 36 -9.25 -0.40 18.38
N SER A 37 -9.61 -1.61 17.94
CA SER A 37 -8.65 -2.47 17.23
C SER A 37 -8.63 -2.07 15.75
N THR A 38 -7.75 -1.13 15.39
CA THR A 38 -7.55 -0.75 13.99
C THR A 38 -6.54 -1.72 13.39
N TYR A 39 -7.01 -2.69 12.61
CA TYR A 39 -6.18 -3.48 11.70
C TYR A 39 -6.63 -3.17 10.28
N PHE A 40 -5.70 -3.15 9.34
CA PHE A 40 -5.99 -2.91 7.93
C PHE A 40 -5.81 -4.22 7.21
N THR A 41 -6.80 -4.71 6.47
CA THR A 41 -6.66 -5.94 5.64
C THR A 41 -6.64 -5.64 4.15
N LYS A 42 -6.80 -4.36 3.79
CA LYS A 42 -6.94 -3.93 2.41
C LYS A 42 -6.12 -2.68 2.15
N ALA A 43 -5.62 -2.56 0.94
CA ALA A 43 -4.93 -1.38 0.47
C ALA A 43 -5.11 -1.20 -1.04
N MET A 44 -5.18 0.04 -1.50
CA MET A 44 -5.30 0.37 -2.91
C MET A 44 -3.91 0.49 -3.53
N LEU A 45 -3.67 -0.29 -4.58
CA LEU A 45 -2.57 -0.10 -5.51
C LEU A 45 -3.02 0.88 -6.60
N GLU A 46 -2.41 2.06 -6.63
CA GLU A 46 -2.62 3.07 -7.65
C GLU A 46 -1.34 3.21 -8.47
N ALA A 47 -1.40 3.00 -9.79
CA ALA A 47 -0.27 3.32 -10.66
C ALA A 47 -0.69 4.13 -11.88
N THR A 48 0.23 4.92 -12.43
CA THR A 48 0.00 5.71 -13.65
C THR A 48 1.17 5.54 -14.61
N PHE A 49 0.86 5.31 -15.89
CA PHE A 49 1.79 5.18 -16.99
C PHE A 49 1.66 6.39 -17.90
N THR A 50 2.76 7.14 -18.02
CA THR A 50 2.83 8.31 -18.91
C THR A 50 4.08 8.30 -19.76
N ASP A 51 4.02 8.95 -20.93
CA ASP A 51 5.21 9.27 -21.71
C ASP A 51 6.00 10.47 -21.12
N SER A 52 7.11 10.84 -21.76
CA SER A 52 7.94 11.99 -21.40
C SER A 52 7.19 13.34 -21.42
N LYS A 53 6.05 13.39 -22.10
CA LYS A 53 5.19 14.58 -22.25
C LYS A 53 3.98 14.54 -21.31
N GLY A 54 3.87 13.53 -20.45
CA GLY A 54 2.77 13.37 -19.50
C GLY A 54 1.48 12.82 -20.13
N ILE A 55 1.55 12.26 -21.34
CA ILE A 55 0.39 11.65 -22.01
C ILE A 55 0.18 10.26 -21.44
N ALA A 56 -1.06 9.96 -21.05
CA ALA A 56 -1.47 8.65 -20.53
C ALA A 56 -1.30 7.53 -21.55
N LEU A 57 -0.81 6.37 -21.08
CA LEU A 57 -0.51 5.21 -21.92
C LEU A 57 -1.31 3.98 -21.50
N GLU A 58 -2.14 3.49 -22.42
CA GLU A 58 -2.90 2.25 -22.28
C GLU A 58 -2.01 1.04 -22.56
N GLY A 59 -2.19 -0.04 -21.79
CA GLY A 59 -1.48 -1.30 -22.00
C GLY A 59 -0.14 -1.44 -21.27
N GLY A 60 0.18 -0.55 -20.33
CA GLY A 60 1.36 -0.65 -19.47
C GLY A 60 1.22 -1.80 -18.49
N VAL A 61 2.24 -2.64 -18.41
CA VAL A 61 2.22 -3.85 -17.57
C VAL A 61 3.05 -3.61 -16.32
N LEU A 62 2.41 -3.75 -15.16
CA LEU A 62 3.00 -3.62 -13.84
C LEU A 62 2.98 -4.97 -13.12
N ASP A 63 4.14 -5.44 -12.67
CA ASP A 63 4.25 -6.52 -11.70
C ASP A 63 4.46 -5.91 -10.31
N PHE A 64 3.51 -6.11 -9.41
CA PHE A 64 3.54 -5.66 -8.02
C PHE A 64 3.78 -6.84 -7.09
N THR A 65 4.67 -6.64 -6.12
CA THR A 65 4.92 -7.60 -5.05
C THR A 65 4.80 -6.92 -3.68
N LEU A 66 4.09 -7.58 -2.76
CA LEU A 66 4.06 -7.27 -1.34
C LEU A 66 4.49 -8.52 -0.56
N GLU A 67 5.49 -8.38 0.30
CA GLU A 67 6.06 -9.46 1.08
C GLU A 67 6.07 -9.11 2.58
N PHE A 68 5.71 -10.09 3.40
CA PHE A 68 5.84 -10.05 4.85
C PHE A 68 6.90 -11.06 5.30
N PRO A 69 8.14 -10.63 5.60
CA PRO A 69 9.27 -11.52 5.86
C PRO A 69 9.07 -12.46 7.05
N VAL A 70 8.31 -12.01 8.06
CA VAL A 70 8.12 -12.77 9.30
C VAL A 70 7.17 -13.95 9.12
N LYS A 71 6.25 -13.84 8.15
CA LYS A 71 5.21 -14.85 7.89
C LYS A 71 5.42 -15.64 6.60
N GLU A 72 6.43 -15.26 5.81
CA GLU A 72 6.63 -15.77 4.46
C GLU A 72 5.38 -15.61 3.56
N ASP A 73 4.52 -14.64 3.89
CA ASP A 73 3.34 -14.30 3.10
C ASP A 73 3.78 -13.38 1.96
N LYS A 74 3.57 -13.82 0.72
CA LYS A 74 3.89 -13.07 -0.50
C LYS A 74 2.64 -12.89 -1.36
N ILE A 75 2.40 -11.66 -1.80
CA ILE A 75 1.30 -11.29 -2.70
C ILE A 75 1.92 -10.73 -3.97
N GLU A 76 1.64 -11.40 -5.08
CA GLU A 76 2.07 -10.97 -6.41
C GLU A 76 0.85 -10.64 -7.27
N LYS A 77 0.89 -9.50 -7.96
CA LYS A 77 -0.16 -9.07 -8.87
C LYS A 77 0.42 -8.47 -10.14
N ARG A 78 0.01 -9.03 -11.28
CA ARG A 78 0.21 -8.42 -12.59
C ARG A 78 -1.01 -7.59 -12.96
N GLN A 79 -0.80 -6.33 -13.32
CA GLN A 79 -1.86 -5.39 -13.70
C GLN A 79 -1.53 -4.68 -15.01
N ILE A 80 -2.56 -4.27 -15.74
CA ILE A 80 -2.43 -3.58 -17.02
C ILE A 80 -3.13 -2.22 -16.91
N SER A 81 -2.49 -1.15 -17.39
CA SER A 81 -3.07 0.18 -17.38
C SER A 81 -4.26 0.29 -18.34
N ASP A 82 -5.31 0.98 -17.87
CA ASP A 82 -6.53 1.24 -18.62
C ASP A 82 -6.32 2.34 -19.70
N SER A 83 -7.42 2.72 -20.38
CA SER A 83 -7.39 3.77 -21.40
C SER A 83 -7.00 5.16 -20.89
N ALA A 84 -7.02 5.37 -19.57
CA ALA A 84 -6.54 6.59 -18.92
C ALA A 84 -5.09 6.44 -18.44
N GLY A 85 -4.42 5.34 -18.81
CA GLY A 85 -3.06 5.00 -18.39
C GLY A 85 -2.94 4.73 -16.90
N LYS A 86 -4.03 4.30 -16.25
CA LYS A 86 -4.07 4.09 -14.79
C LYS A 86 -4.28 2.62 -14.44
N ILE A 87 -3.75 2.26 -13.28
CA ILE A 87 -4.03 1.00 -12.59
C ILE A 87 -4.64 1.38 -11.25
N MET A 88 -5.79 0.80 -10.93
CA MET A 88 -6.41 0.89 -9.61
C MET A 88 -6.85 -0.51 -9.22
N HIS A 89 -6.20 -1.08 -8.21
CA HIS A 89 -6.50 -2.44 -7.76
C HIS A 89 -6.50 -2.54 -6.23
N LEU A 90 -7.55 -3.14 -5.68
CA LEU A 90 -7.64 -3.41 -4.25
C LEU A 90 -6.85 -4.68 -3.92
N ILE A 91 -5.78 -4.53 -3.14
CA ILE A 91 -4.99 -5.62 -2.60
C ILE A 91 -5.57 -5.98 -1.24
N GLU A 92 -5.96 -7.24 -1.09
CA GLU A 92 -6.38 -7.81 0.18
C GLU A 92 -5.26 -8.68 0.74
N PHE A 93 -4.98 -8.54 2.03
CA PHE A 93 -3.98 -9.29 2.77
C PHE A 93 -4.55 -9.70 4.13
N LYS A 94 -4.01 -10.78 4.69
CA LYS A 94 -4.50 -11.31 5.97
C LYS A 94 -4.12 -10.37 7.11
N GLY A 95 -4.96 -10.33 8.15
CA GLY A 95 -4.58 -9.68 9.41
C GLY A 95 -3.32 -10.31 10.02
N CYS A 96 -2.63 -9.56 10.88
CA CYS A 96 -1.45 -10.06 11.58
C CYS A 96 -1.66 -10.34 13.06
N GLU A 97 -0.98 -11.39 13.54
CA GLU A 97 -0.97 -11.83 14.93
C GLU A 97 0.48 -11.92 15.40
N GLY A 98 0.75 -11.57 16.65
CA GLY A 98 2.10 -11.72 17.22
C GLY A 98 3.15 -10.70 16.81
N GLY A 99 2.80 -9.67 16.02
CA GLY A 99 3.74 -8.63 15.57
C GLY A 99 4.54 -7.91 16.67
N ASN A 100 5.57 -7.17 16.26
CA ASN A 100 6.49 -6.43 17.13
C ASN A 100 5.77 -5.33 17.91
N TYR A 101 6.20 -5.10 19.15
CA TYR A 101 5.73 -3.96 19.93
C TYR A 101 6.29 -2.66 19.36
N ALA A 102 5.41 -1.72 19.03
CA ALA A 102 5.79 -0.33 18.87
C ALA A 102 5.88 0.35 20.23
N ASP A 103 6.63 1.46 20.29
CA ASP A 103 6.62 2.33 21.45
C ASP A 103 5.20 2.82 21.77
N ASP A 104 4.92 2.99 23.06
CA ASP A 104 3.63 3.45 23.52
C ASP A 104 3.37 4.89 23.05
N PHE A 105 2.19 5.10 22.46
CA PHE A 105 1.74 6.42 22.03
C PHE A 105 0.79 7.03 23.05
N VAL A 106 1.14 8.20 23.59
CA VAL A 106 0.29 8.94 24.53
C VAL A 106 -0.53 9.98 23.78
N HIS A 107 -1.85 9.85 23.87
CA HIS A 107 -2.80 10.83 23.37
C HIS A 107 -3.48 11.59 24.52
N TYR A 108 -3.45 12.91 24.44
CA TYR A 108 -4.07 13.80 25.42
C TYR A 108 -5.42 14.30 24.87
N SER A 109 -6.51 13.76 25.41
CA SER A 109 -7.89 14.08 25.02
C SER A 109 -8.84 13.75 26.19
N ASN A 110 -9.28 14.78 26.92
CA ASN A 110 -10.08 14.64 28.15
C ASN A 110 -9.53 13.62 29.18
N GLY A 111 -8.19 13.55 29.28
CA GLY A 111 -7.44 12.55 30.03
C GLY A 111 -6.19 12.09 29.25
N LYS A 112 -5.36 11.28 29.88
CA LYS A 112 -4.17 10.66 29.28
C LYS A 112 -4.51 9.24 28.83
N SER A 113 -4.51 9.02 27.52
CA SER A 113 -4.70 7.68 26.91
C SER A 113 -3.38 7.17 26.38
N THR A 114 -2.88 6.06 26.92
CA THR A 114 -1.68 5.37 26.42
C THR A 114 -2.12 4.22 25.55
N TRP A 115 -1.65 4.20 24.30
CA TRP A 115 -1.99 3.18 23.32
C TRP A 115 -0.76 2.33 23.02
N SER A 116 -0.90 1.02 23.20
CA SER A 116 0.10 0.05 22.78
C SER A 116 -0.30 -0.55 21.44
N THR A 117 0.69 -0.74 20.56
CA THR A 117 0.47 -1.22 19.19
C THR A 117 1.42 -2.38 18.89
N ARG A 118 0.89 -3.43 18.27
CA ARG A 118 1.68 -4.47 17.59
C ARG A 118 1.64 -4.25 16.09
N TYR A 119 2.80 -4.33 15.46
CA TYR A 119 2.94 -4.14 14.02
C TYR A 119 3.87 -5.18 13.39
N GLU A 120 3.69 -5.40 12.10
CA GLU A 120 4.57 -6.18 11.26
C GLU A 120 5.15 -5.25 10.18
N VAL A 121 6.39 -5.50 9.77
CA VAL A 121 7.05 -4.75 8.70
C VAL A 121 7.15 -5.66 7.49
N GLY A 122 6.48 -5.28 6.42
CA GLY A 122 6.63 -5.87 5.09
C GLY A 122 7.43 -4.96 4.17
N LYS A 123 7.62 -5.44 2.95
CA LYS A 123 8.20 -4.69 1.85
C LYS A 123 7.29 -4.79 0.64
N TYR A 124 7.24 -3.73 -0.16
CA TYR A 124 6.62 -3.80 -1.47
C TYR A 124 7.47 -3.12 -2.51
N TRP A 125 7.35 -3.59 -3.75
CA TRP A 125 7.96 -2.98 -4.91
C TRP A 125 7.08 -3.25 -6.13
N ALA A 126 7.33 -2.49 -7.19
CA ALA A 126 6.63 -2.63 -8.44
C ALA A 126 7.60 -2.46 -9.61
N GLU A 127 7.35 -3.19 -10.68
CA GLU A 127 8.21 -3.25 -11.85
C GLU A 127 7.40 -3.05 -13.13
N ASN A 128 7.92 -2.20 -14.02
CA ASN A 128 7.37 -2.06 -15.37
C ASN A 128 7.96 -3.15 -16.27
N VAL A 129 7.16 -4.16 -16.58
CA VAL A 129 7.58 -5.34 -17.35
C VAL A 129 8.01 -4.98 -18.77
N LEU A 130 7.46 -3.91 -19.34
CA LEU A 130 7.73 -3.52 -20.73
C LEU A 130 9.08 -2.80 -20.89
N LEU A 131 9.57 -2.19 -19.81
CA LEU A 131 10.83 -1.44 -19.86
C LEU A 131 12.07 -2.33 -19.70
N LYS A 132 11.95 -3.51 -19.05
CA LYS A 132 13.07 -4.45 -18.83
C LYS A 132 14.37 -3.73 -18.42
N ASP A 133 15.41 -3.79 -19.25
CA ASP A 133 16.74 -3.20 -19.00
C ASP A 133 16.76 -1.66 -19.09
N LEU A 134 15.71 -1.06 -19.65
CA LEU A 134 15.49 0.38 -19.69
C LEU A 134 14.66 0.88 -18.49
N ALA A 135 14.21 -0.01 -17.62
CA ALA A 135 13.48 0.39 -16.42
C ALA A 135 14.45 1.02 -15.43
N ASP A 136 14.02 2.10 -14.78
CA ASP A 136 14.67 2.52 -13.55
C ASP A 136 14.68 1.34 -12.55
N LYS A 137 15.75 1.24 -11.75
CA LYS A 137 15.83 0.20 -10.72
C LYS A 137 14.56 0.20 -9.88
N SER A 138 13.97 -0.98 -9.69
CA SER A 138 12.81 -1.12 -8.81
C SER A 138 13.16 -0.60 -7.43
N HIS A 139 12.33 0.29 -6.90
CA HIS A 139 12.50 0.83 -5.57
C HIS A 139 11.70 -0.03 -4.59
N GLU A 140 12.39 -0.58 -3.59
CA GLU A 140 11.76 -1.23 -2.46
C GLU A 140 11.27 -0.19 -1.44
N TYR A 141 10.02 -0.34 -1.03
CA TYR A 141 9.39 0.48 -0.01
C TYR A 141 9.01 -0.37 1.20
N TRP A 142 9.17 0.19 2.39
CA TRP A 142 8.73 -0.43 3.63
C TRP A 142 7.22 -0.27 3.82
N PHE A 143 6.56 -1.32 4.28
CA PHE A 143 5.13 -1.33 4.61
C PHE A 143 4.92 -1.68 6.08
N GLY A 144 4.34 -0.76 6.86
CA GLY A 144 3.95 -1.02 8.24
C GLY A 144 2.51 -1.55 8.31
N HIS A 145 2.32 -2.76 8.82
CA HIS A 145 1.02 -3.38 9.00
C HIS A 145 0.67 -3.45 10.49
N ILE A 146 -0.39 -2.74 10.90
CA ILE A 146 -0.85 -2.77 12.29
C ILE A 146 -1.64 -4.05 12.54
N CYS A 147 -1.09 -4.92 13.41
CA CYS A 147 -1.68 -6.19 13.81
C CYS A 147 -2.76 -6.01 14.86
N LYS A 148 -2.44 -5.22 15.89
CA LYS A 148 -3.33 -4.99 17.03
C LYS A 148 -3.00 -3.64 17.65
N ARG A 149 -4.03 -2.90 18.03
CA ARG A 149 -3.89 -1.71 18.86
C ARG A 149 -4.88 -1.79 20.01
N TRP A 150 -4.42 -1.44 21.20
CA TRP A 150 -5.25 -1.45 22.41
C TRP A 150 -4.86 -0.31 23.34
N LEU A 151 -5.82 0.13 24.14
CA LEU A 151 -5.61 1.10 25.21
C LEU A 151 -4.92 0.38 26.38
N SER A 152 -3.68 0.72 26.68
CA SER A 152 -2.91 0.11 27.76
C SER A 152 -3.11 0.83 29.09
N ASN A 153 -3.34 2.14 29.06
CA ASN A 153 -3.63 2.93 30.25
C ASN A 153 -4.54 4.11 29.92
N TRP A 154 -5.51 4.37 30.79
CA TRP A 154 -6.34 5.58 30.75
C TRP A 154 -6.39 6.19 32.14
N SER A 155 -5.99 7.45 32.24
CA SER A 155 -6.16 8.25 33.44
C SER A 155 -6.83 9.57 33.14
N ARG A 156 -7.60 10.06 34.10
CA ARG A 156 -8.18 11.39 34.09
C ARG A 156 -7.60 12.11 35.30
N ASP A 157 -6.98 13.26 35.07
CA ASP A 157 -6.55 14.14 36.16
C ASP A 157 -7.78 14.69 36.90
#